data_AF-A0A8K1D7W1-F1
#
_entry.id   AF-A0A8K1D7W1-F1
#
_cell.length_a   1.000
_cell.length_b   1.000
_cell.length_c   1.000
_cell.angle_alpha   90.00
_cell.angle_beta   90.00
_cell.angle_gamma   90.00
#
_symmetry.space_group_name_H-M   'P 1'
#
loop_
_entity.id
_entity.type
_entity.pdbx_description
1 polymer ?
#
loop_
_entity_poly.entity_id
_entity_poly.type
_entity_poly.pdbx_seq_one_letter_code
_entity_poly.pdbx_strand_id
1 'polypeptide(L)'
;MDDYRNLMIKRIRESVPRSNNSKLAFDNMQGKDETPATWLNTIKQNFQLYSSINPESPEGQVLLKTQFVTKSWPDIRRKLEKMEDWQEKGINELLREALRVYLRREKVKARMKAKTMVAVARESVSNQGPPNREDGKPVKGKRNALPPWVISKKQGEDWKCFYCGETEHLKGDCQKLSLDEAIKEEQDALEKLIRGGK
;
A
#
# COMPACT_ATOMS: atom_id res chain seq x y z
N MET A 1 7.15 -2.65 -51.34
CA MET A 1 5.90 -2.27 -50.63
C MET A 1 6.18 -1.72 -49.23
N ASP A 2 7.18 -2.23 -48.51
CA ASP A 2 7.57 -1.70 -47.19
C ASP A 2 8.02 -0.24 -47.21
N ASP A 3 8.66 0.22 -48.30
CA ASP A 3 9.12 1.61 -48.42
C ASP A 3 7.99 2.64 -48.44
N TYR A 4 6.86 2.33 -49.11
CA TYR A 4 5.70 3.21 -49.13
C TYR A 4 5.03 3.27 -47.76
N ARG A 5 4.92 2.13 -47.06
CA ARG A 5 4.40 2.05 -45.69
C ARG A 5 5.26 2.88 -44.73
N ASN A 6 6.58 2.74 -44.80
CA ASN A 6 7.52 3.50 -43.97
C ASN A 6 7.46 5.00 -44.29
N LEU A 7 7.34 5.37 -45.56
CA LEU A 7 7.18 6.76 -45.98
C LEU A 7 5.87 7.37 -45.45
N MET A 8 4.75 6.64 -45.52
CA MET A 8 3.46 7.06 -44.99
C MET A 8 3.53 7.28 -43.47
N ILE A 9 4.12 6.31 -42.73
CA ILE A 9 4.32 6.41 -41.28
C ILE A 9 5.21 7.61 -40.92
N LYS A 10 6.29 7.83 -41.67
CA LYS A 10 7.20 8.96 -41.45
C LYS A 10 6.48 10.30 -41.65
N ARG A 11 5.74 10.45 -42.76
CA ARG A 11 4.94 11.66 -43.04
C ARG A 11 3.90 11.92 -41.95
N ILE A 12 3.16 10.90 -41.51
CA ILE A 12 2.19 11.05 -40.42
C ILE A 12 2.90 11.51 -39.13
N ARG A 13 4.03 10.89 -38.76
CA ARG A 13 4.80 11.24 -37.56
C ARG A 13 5.39 12.65 -37.61
N GLU A 14 5.74 13.15 -38.78
CA GLU A 14 6.27 14.50 -38.99
C GLU A 14 5.15 15.55 -39.01
N SER A 15 3.96 15.19 -39.50
CA SER A 15 2.79 16.08 -39.57
C SER A 15 2.06 16.26 -38.23
N VAL A 16 2.19 15.32 -37.29
CA VAL A 16 1.61 15.46 -35.94
C VAL A 16 2.45 16.46 -35.13
N PRO A 17 1.91 17.60 -34.69
CA PRO A 17 2.65 18.54 -33.85
C PRO A 17 3.06 17.85 -32.55
N ARG A 18 4.37 17.66 -32.34
CA ARG A 18 4.87 17.21 -31.04
C ARG A 18 4.93 18.42 -30.12
N SER A 19 4.10 18.44 -29.07
CA SER A 19 4.26 19.42 -28.01
C SER A 19 5.59 19.13 -27.31
N ASN A 20 6.60 19.98 -27.50
CA ASN A 20 7.87 19.86 -26.79
C ASN A 20 7.68 20.28 -25.33
N ASN A 21 7.19 19.36 -24.50
CA ASN A 21 6.98 19.56 -23.08
C ASN A 21 8.05 18.79 -22.31
N SER A 22 9.20 19.45 -22.07
CA SER A 22 10.35 18.86 -21.38
C SER A 22 10.01 18.37 -19.97
N LYS A 23 9.15 19.09 -19.26
CA LYS A 23 8.67 18.71 -17.92
C LYS A 23 7.96 17.36 -17.96
N LEU A 24 7.01 17.18 -18.87
CA LEU A 24 6.31 15.90 -19.04
C LEU A 24 7.23 14.80 -19.60
N ALA A 25 8.22 15.16 -20.41
CA ALA A 25 9.19 14.20 -20.94
C ALA A 25 10.13 13.64 -19.85
N PHE A 26 10.59 14.48 -18.91
CA PHE A 26 11.75 14.16 -18.06
C PHE A 26 11.53 14.28 -16.54
N ASP A 27 10.50 14.97 -16.06
CA ASP A 27 10.34 15.19 -14.61
C ASP A 27 9.52 14.12 -13.89
N ASN A 28 8.86 13.24 -14.65
CA ASN A 28 8.13 12.12 -14.08
C ASN A 28 9.05 11.19 -13.29
N MET A 29 8.54 10.64 -12.19
CA MET A 29 9.19 9.63 -11.37
C MET A 29 8.33 8.38 -11.27
N GLN A 30 8.97 7.23 -11.09
CA GLN A 30 8.27 5.97 -10.85
C GLN A 30 7.39 6.09 -9.61
N GLY A 31 6.12 5.66 -9.73
CA GLY A 31 5.21 5.58 -8.59
C GLY A 31 5.62 4.51 -7.57
N LYS A 32 5.22 4.67 -6.30
CA LYS A 32 5.53 3.69 -5.23
C LYS A 32 5.06 2.29 -5.58
N ASP A 33 3.81 2.14 -6.03
CA ASP A 33 3.21 0.84 -6.37
C ASP A 33 3.26 0.55 -7.88
N GLU A 34 3.96 1.39 -8.66
CA GLU A 34 4.13 1.18 -10.09
C GLU A 34 5.24 0.14 -10.36
N THR A 35 4.94 -0.85 -11.21
CA THR A 35 5.95 -1.85 -11.57
C THR A 35 7.06 -1.23 -12.43
N PRO A 36 8.31 -1.69 -12.30
CA PRO A 36 9.40 -1.23 -13.16
C PRO A 36 9.13 -1.38 -14.67
N ALA A 37 8.36 -2.38 -15.08
CA ALA A 37 7.99 -2.57 -16.49
C ALA A 37 7.01 -1.49 -16.98
N THR A 38 6.00 -1.17 -16.15
CA THR A 38 5.08 -0.05 -16.41
C THR A 38 5.85 1.26 -16.51
N TRP A 39 6.76 1.51 -15.55
CA TRP A 39 7.60 2.70 -15.52
C TRP A 39 8.43 2.87 -16.80
N LEU A 40 9.06 1.78 -17.27
CA LEU A 40 9.83 1.80 -18.51
C LEU A 40 8.96 2.20 -19.73
N ASN A 41 7.75 1.66 -19.81
CA ASN A 41 6.81 1.99 -20.88
C ASN A 41 6.36 3.45 -20.80
N THR A 42 6.10 3.97 -19.59
CA THR A 42 5.76 5.36 -19.35
C THR A 42 6.87 6.29 -19.85
N ILE A 43 8.14 5.97 -19.60
CA ILE A 43 9.27 6.77 -20.14
C ILE A 43 9.28 6.74 -21.68
N LYS A 44 9.15 5.55 -22.29
CA LYS A 44 9.12 5.43 -23.77
C LYS A 44 7.97 6.24 -24.38
N GLN A 45 6.79 6.21 -23.77
CA GLN A 45 5.64 7.00 -24.21
C GLN A 45 5.90 8.50 -24.06
N ASN A 46 6.47 8.93 -22.95
CA ASN A 46 6.80 10.34 -22.73
C ASN A 46 7.80 10.87 -23.77
N PHE A 47 8.79 10.07 -24.15
CA PHE A 47 9.72 10.44 -25.22
C PHE A 47 9.03 10.58 -26.57
N GLN A 48 8.02 9.76 -26.87
CA GLN A 48 7.28 9.80 -28.12
C GLN A 48 6.26 10.93 -28.18
N LEU A 49 5.62 11.25 -27.06
CA LEU A 49 4.52 12.23 -26.97
C LEU A 49 5.02 13.65 -26.73
N TYR A 50 6.00 13.81 -25.84
CA TYR A 50 6.40 15.11 -25.31
C TYR A 50 7.83 15.52 -25.68
N SER A 51 8.56 14.64 -26.35
CA SER A 51 9.89 14.89 -26.89
C SER A 51 9.97 14.45 -28.34
N SER A 52 11.00 14.89 -29.06
CA SER A 52 11.31 14.41 -30.42
C SER A 52 12.31 13.25 -30.42
N ILE A 53 12.52 12.62 -29.26
CA ILE A 53 13.50 11.57 -29.06
C ILE A 53 12.89 10.21 -29.42
N ASN A 54 13.57 9.48 -30.31
CA ASN A 54 13.20 8.12 -30.62
C ASN A 54 13.81 7.17 -29.55
N PRO A 55 13.02 6.47 -28.72
CA PRO A 55 13.55 5.59 -27.68
C PRO A 55 14.34 4.38 -28.23
N GLU A 56 14.22 4.07 -29.53
CA GLU A 56 14.97 2.99 -30.18
C GLU A 56 16.24 3.48 -30.90
N SER A 57 16.52 4.79 -30.93
CA SER A 57 17.82 5.28 -31.42
C SER A 57 18.92 5.08 -30.37
N PRO A 58 20.20 5.03 -30.76
CA PRO A 58 21.30 4.92 -29.81
C PRO A 58 21.27 6.00 -28.71
N GLU A 59 21.00 7.25 -29.09
CA GLU A 59 20.90 8.39 -28.16
C GLU A 59 19.68 8.25 -27.25
N GLY A 60 18.55 7.83 -27.81
CA GLY A 60 17.33 7.57 -27.05
C GLY A 60 17.49 6.45 -26.04
N GLN A 61 18.24 5.39 -26.37
CA GLN A 61 18.55 4.29 -25.46
C GLN A 61 19.44 4.72 -24.29
N VAL A 62 20.45 5.57 -24.53
CA VAL A 62 21.27 6.15 -23.46
C VAL A 62 20.41 6.97 -22.49
N LEU A 63 19.53 7.82 -23.03
CA LEU A 63 18.64 8.64 -22.22
C LEU A 63 17.58 7.80 -21.49
N LEU A 64 17.04 6.78 -22.15
CA LEU A 64 16.08 5.84 -21.56
C LEU A 64 16.67 5.13 -20.35
N LYS A 65 17.90 4.61 -20.47
CA LYS A 65 18.62 3.97 -19.34
C LYS A 65 18.85 4.95 -18.20
N THR A 66 19.33 6.15 -18.52
CA THR A 66 19.61 7.20 -17.53
C THR A 66 18.35 7.59 -16.76
N GLN A 67 17.24 7.81 -17.48
CA GLN A 67 15.96 8.16 -16.90
C GLN A 67 15.38 7.01 -16.07
N PHE A 68 15.47 5.78 -16.57
CA PHE A 68 15.02 4.59 -15.86
C PHE A 68 15.71 4.47 -14.49
N VAL A 69 17.03 4.60 -14.44
CA VAL A 69 17.79 4.50 -13.18
C VAL A 69 17.51 5.68 -12.24
N THR A 70 17.67 6.92 -12.72
CA THR A 70 17.65 8.11 -11.85
C THR A 70 16.27 8.47 -11.32
N LYS A 71 15.21 8.15 -12.06
CA LYS A 71 13.82 8.46 -11.70
C LYS A 71 13.04 7.25 -11.19
N SER A 72 13.68 6.09 -11.10
CA SER A 72 13.11 4.93 -10.41
C SER A 72 12.89 5.22 -8.92
N TRP A 73 12.03 4.42 -8.29
CA TRP A 73 11.75 4.54 -6.85
C TRP A 73 13.05 4.36 -6.04
N PRO A 74 13.22 5.02 -4.87
CA PRO A 74 14.52 5.12 -4.21
C PRO A 74 15.21 3.80 -3.83
N ASP A 75 14.47 2.71 -3.61
CA ASP A 75 15.04 1.38 -3.35
C ASP A 75 15.65 0.75 -4.62
N ILE A 76 14.94 0.83 -5.74
CA ILE A 76 15.37 0.37 -7.07
C ILE A 76 16.53 1.22 -7.55
N ARG A 77 16.41 2.56 -7.49
CA ARG A 77 17.48 3.48 -7.89
C ARG A 77 18.79 3.16 -7.17
N ARG A 78 18.74 3.06 -5.83
CA ARG A 78 19.92 2.69 -5.01
C ARG A 78 20.51 1.34 -5.40
N LYS A 79 19.69 0.38 -5.84
CA LYS A 79 20.18 -0.92 -6.29
C LYS A 79 20.85 -0.82 -7.66
N LEU A 80 20.25 -0.10 -8.60
CA LEU A 80 20.74 0.04 -9.98
C LEU A 80 22.02 0.89 -10.03
N GLU A 81 22.09 1.99 -9.28
CA GLU A 81 23.30 2.84 -9.20
C GLU A 81 24.51 2.10 -8.61
N LYS A 82 24.28 1.09 -7.76
CA LYS A 82 25.33 0.24 -7.18
C LYS A 82 25.79 -0.89 -8.10
N MET A 83 25.13 -1.10 -9.24
CA MET A 83 25.59 -2.08 -10.20
C MET A 83 26.78 -1.51 -10.95
N GLU A 84 27.86 -2.29 -11.02
CA GLU A 84 29.04 -1.97 -11.81
C GLU A 84 28.67 -1.80 -13.29
N ASP A 85 29.18 -0.74 -13.90
CA ASP A 85 28.98 -0.38 -15.31
C ASP A 85 27.52 -0.44 -15.76
N TRP A 86 26.58 0.02 -14.92
CA TRP A 86 25.15 0.01 -15.28
C TRP A 86 24.85 0.80 -16.55
N GLN A 87 25.70 1.77 -16.90
CA GLN A 87 25.63 2.53 -18.14
C GLN A 87 25.91 1.68 -19.38
N GLU A 88 26.78 0.67 -19.28
CA GLU A 88 27.10 -0.27 -20.36
C GLU A 88 26.08 -1.40 -20.47
N LYS A 89 25.37 -1.69 -19.38
CA LYS A 89 24.32 -2.72 -19.36
C LYS A 89 23.15 -2.37 -20.27
N GLY A 90 22.52 -3.41 -20.80
CA GLY A 90 21.29 -3.28 -21.57
C GLY A 90 20.09 -2.93 -20.70
N ILE A 91 19.10 -2.21 -21.26
CA ILE A 91 17.88 -1.82 -20.52
C ILE A 91 17.14 -3.03 -19.93
N ASN A 92 17.14 -4.16 -20.62
CA ASN A 92 16.52 -5.40 -20.15
C ASN A 92 17.19 -5.98 -18.90
N GLU A 93 18.51 -5.80 -18.75
CA GLU A 93 19.23 -6.24 -17.56
C GLU A 93 18.89 -5.38 -16.36
N LEU A 94 18.87 -4.05 -16.54
CA LEU A 94 18.42 -3.10 -15.52
C LEU A 94 16.98 -3.38 -15.11
N LEU A 95 16.09 -3.66 -16.06
CA LEU A 95 14.69 -4.01 -15.80
C LEU A 95 14.56 -5.29 -14.96
N ARG A 96 15.35 -6.33 -15.25
CA ARG A 96 15.33 -7.58 -14.46
C ARG A 96 15.73 -7.34 -13.00
N GLU A 97 16.78 -6.56 -12.77
CA GLU A 97 17.21 -6.24 -11.40
C GLU A 97 16.19 -5.35 -10.67
N ALA A 98 15.61 -4.36 -11.36
CA ALA A 98 14.55 -3.53 -10.81
C ALA A 98 13.33 -4.36 -10.39
N LEU A 99 12.88 -5.29 -11.24
CA LEU A 99 11.77 -6.20 -10.93
C LEU A 99 12.08 -7.08 -9.73
N ARG A 100 13.32 -7.56 -9.59
CA ARG A 100 13.74 -8.35 -8.43
C ARG A 100 13.63 -7.56 -7.12
N VAL A 101 14.03 -6.28 -7.12
CA VAL A 101 13.89 -5.40 -5.95
C VAL A 101 12.42 -5.15 -5.62
N TYR A 102 11.62 -4.80 -6.64
CA TYR A 102 10.19 -4.57 -6.50
C TYR A 102 9.46 -5.76 -5.87
N LEU A 103 9.68 -6.98 -6.40
CA LEU A 103 9.04 -8.20 -5.90
C LEU A 103 9.48 -8.56 -4.47
N ARG A 104 10.74 -8.30 -4.10
CA ARG A 104 11.20 -8.47 -2.72
C ARG A 104 10.45 -7.55 -1.76
N ARG A 105 10.26 -6.28 -2.14
CA ARG A 105 9.48 -5.32 -1.35
C ARG A 105 8.03 -5.78 -1.19
N GLU A 106 7.38 -6.20 -2.28
CA GLU A 106 6.00 -6.69 -2.22
C GLU A 106 5.87 -7.93 -1.33
N LYS A 107 6.85 -8.84 -1.37
CA LYS A 107 6.88 -10.00 -0.47
C LYS A 107 7.00 -9.60 1.00
N VAL A 108 7.83 -8.61 1.32
CA VAL A 108 7.97 -8.08 2.69
C VAL A 108 6.67 -7.40 3.14
N LYS A 109 6.06 -6.57 2.28
CA LYS A 109 4.77 -5.90 2.52
C LYS A 109 3.66 -6.92 2.78
N ALA A 110 3.57 -7.98 1.98
CA ALA A 110 2.61 -9.07 2.15
C ALA A 110 2.85 -9.83 3.47
N ARG A 111 4.11 -10.16 3.80
CA ARG A 111 4.46 -10.83 5.05
C ARG A 111 4.10 -9.98 6.27
N MET A 112 4.35 -8.67 6.23
CA MET A 112 3.97 -7.75 7.30
C MET A 112 2.46 -7.72 7.48
N LYS A 113 1.70 -7.55 6.40
CA LYS A 113 0.23 -7.60 6.44
C LYS A 113 -0.29 -8.91 7.06
N ALA A 114 0.27 -10.05 6.65
CA ALA A 114 -0.10 -11.34 7.21
C ALA A 114 0.22 -11.44 8.72
N LYS A 115 1.38 -10.93 9.17
CA LYS A 115 1.72 -10.89 10.60
C LYS A 115 0.75 -10.03 11.40
N THR A 116 0.39 -8.85 10.88
CA THR A 116 -0.60 -7.98 11.52
C THR A 116 -1.96 -8.66 11.60
N MET A 117 -2.43 -9.28 10.51
CA MET A 117 -3.69 -10.04 10.52
C MET A 117 -3.70 -11.19 11.54
N VAL A 118 -2.58 -11.90 11.69
CA VAL A 118 -2.43 -12.97 12.69
C VAL A 118 -2.42 -12.40 14.12
N ALA A 119 -1.78 -11.27 14.36
CA ALA A 119 -1.78 -10.62 15.68
C ALA A 119 -3.20 -10.20 16.09
N VAL A 120 -3.91 -9.51 15.19
CA VAL A 120 -5.31 -9.10 15.40
C VAL A 120 -6.22 -10.30 15.65
N ALA A 121 -6.02 -11.40 14.91
CA ALA A 121 -6.80 -12.63 15.12
C ALA A 121 -6.50 -13.33 16.45
N ARG A 122 -5.28 -13.22 16.99
CA ARG A 122 -4.93 -13.79 18.30
C ARG A 122 -5.54 -13.01 19.45
N GLU A 123 -5.57 -11.69 19.35
CA GLU A 123 -6.20 -10.83 20.35
C GLU A 123 -7.72 -11.01 20.39
N SER A 124 -8.36 -11.19 19.24
CA SER A 124 -9.80 -11.46 19.19
C SER A 124 -10.17 -12.83 19.79
N VAL A 125 -9.29 -13.83 19.71
CA VAL A 125 -9.47 -15.13 20.38
C VAL A 125 -9.19 -15.04 21.88
N SER A 126 -8.21 -14.26 22.32
CA SER A 126 -7.90 -14.10 23.75
C SER A 126 -8.99 -13.33 24.52
N ASN A 127 -9.77 -12.50 23.83
CA ASN A 127 -10.93 -11.80 24.39
C ASN A 127 -12.22 -12.65 24.42
N GLN A 128 -12.20 -13.87 23.85
CA GLN A 128 -13.26 -14.86 24.07
C GLN A 128 -12.76 -15.84 25.14
N GLY A 129 -12.98 -15.49 26.40
CA GLY A 129 -12.75 -16.39 27.54
C GLY A 129 -13.52 -17.72 27.38
N PRO A 130 -13.09 -18.79 28.07
CA PRO A 130 -13.69 -20.12 27.90
C PRO A 130 -15.18 -20.08 28.26
N PRO A 131 -16.03 -20.89 27.58
CA PRO A 131 -17.45 -20.93 27.91
C PRO A 131 -17.59 -21.40 29.36
N ASN A 132 -18.24 -20.58 30.18
CA ASN A 132 -18.54 -20.88 31.58
C ASN A 132 -19.12 -22.30 31.68
N ARG A 133 -18.39 -23.20 32.35
CA ARG A 133 -18.97 -24.43 32.89
C ARG A 133 -19.75 -24.02 34.13
N GLU A 134 -21.07 -23.91 33.99
CA GLU A 134 -21.99 -23.74 35.11
C GLU A 134 -22.04 -25.04 35.93
N ASP A 135 -21.12 -25.19 36.87
CA ASP A 135 -21.27 -26.11 38.01
C ASP A 135 -21.95 -25.35 39.15
N GLY A 136 -23.27 -25.50 39.31
CA GLY A 136 -24.04 -24.80 40.34
C GLY A 136 -25.34 -25.52 40.74
N LYS A 137 -25.32 -26.10 41.94
CA LYS A 137 -26.41 -26.84 42.62
C LYS A 137 -27.72 -26.03 42.79
N PRO A 138 -28.89 -26.68 42.96
CA PRO A 138 -30.19 -26.00 42.96
C PRO A 138 -30.47 -25.32 44.31
N VAL A 139 -30.75 -24.02 44.28
CA VAL A 139 -31.23 -23.26 45.45
C VAL A 139 -32.76 -23.29 45.48
N LYS A 140 -33.29 -23.85 46.57
CA LYS A 140 -34.72 -23.95 46.90
C LYS A 140 -35.40 -22.58 46.89
N GLY A 141 -36.52 -22.50 46.19
CA GLY A 141 -37.40 -21.34 46.19
C GLY A 141 -38.08 -21.09 47.54
N LYS A 142 -38.30 -19.81 47.82
CA LYS A 142 -39.40 -19.33 48.67
C LYS A 142 -39.98 -18.08 48.02
N ARG A 143 -41.20 -18.23 47.49
CA ARG A 143 -42.11 -17.13 47.22
C ARG A 143 -42.41 -16.44 48.54
N ASN A 144 -42.51 -15.10 48.55
CA ASN A 144 -43.52 -14.35 49.31
C ASN A 144 -43.50 -12.85 48.93
N ALA A 145 -44.66 -12.41 48.44
CA ALA A 145 -45.33 -11.12 48.53
C ALA A 145 -44.53 -9.79 48.62
N LEU A 146 -44.72 -8.95 47.59
CA LEU A 146 -44.51 -7.50 47.60
C LEU A 146 -45.63 -6.78 48.39
N PRO A 147 -45.33 -5.71 49.13
CA PRO A 147 -46.30 -4.67 49.46
C PRO A 147 -46.23 -3.47 48.48
N PRO A 148 -47.37 -2.85 48.16
CA PRO A 148 -47.50 -1.78 47.18
C PRO A 148 -47.10 -0.41 47.76
N TRP A 149 -46.04 0.19 47.20
CA TRP A 149 -45.79 1.65 47.00
C TRP A 149 -44.28 1.92 46.77
N VAL A 150 -43.70 1.31 45.74
CA VAL A 150 -42.37 1.74 45.24
C VAL A 150 -42.52 2.17 43.80
N ILE A 151 -42.23 3.45 43.59
CA ILE A 151 -42.18 4.18 42.33
C ILE A 151 -41.43 3.33 41.30
N SER A 152 -42.10 3.05 40.17
CA SER A 152 -41.51 2.40 39.00
C SER A 152 -40.28 3.17 38.55
N LYS A 153 -39.09 2.77 38.98
CA LYS A 153 -37.87 3.07 38.24
C LYS A 153 -38.02 2.35 36.92
N LYS A 154 -38.25 3.11 35.84
CA LYS A 154 -38.03 2.65 34.47
C LYS A 154 -36.71 1.88 34.45
N GLN A 155 -36.78 0.69 33.88
CA GLN A 155 -35.66 -0.21 33.62
C GLN A 155 -34.42 0.60 33.21
N GLY A 156 -33.29 0.31 33.84
CA GLY A 156 -32.02 0.94 33.53
C GLY A 156 -31.78 0.87 32.03
N GLU A 157 -31.55 2.03 31.43
CA GLU A 157 -30.99 2.08 30.09
C GLU A 157 -29.63 1.37 30.16
N ASP A 158 -29.51 0.26 29.46
CA ASP A 158 -28.25 -0.46 29.30
C ASP A 158 -27.20 0.55 28.80
N TRP A 159 -26.31 0.98 29.69
CA TRP A 159 -25.26 1.91 29.31
C TRP A 159 -24.33 1.20 28.32
N LYS A 160 -24.36 1.63 27.06
CA LYS A 160 -23.55 1.05 25.98
C LYS A 160 -22.31 1.89 25.73
N CYS A 161 -21.20 1.22 25.44
CA CYS A 161 -19.97 1.84 24.98
C CYS A 161 -20.26 2.65 23.71
N PHE A 162 -19.92 3.94 23.71
CA PHE A 162 -20.15 4.84 22.58
C PHE A 162 -19.26 4.53 21.36
N TYR A 163 -18.25 3.65 21.53
CA TYR A 163 -17.36 3.22 20.45
C TYR A 163 -17.79 1.88 19.84
N CYS A 164 -17.95 0.84 20.65
CA CYS A 164 -18.25 -0.51 20.15
C CYS A 164 -19.71 -0.97 20.37
N GLY A 165 -20.52 -0.24 21.14
CA GLY A 165 -21.91 -0.57 21.41
C GLY A 165 -22.17 -1.64 22.48
N GLU A 166 -21.14 -2.17 23.13
CA GLU A 166 -21.25 -3.22 24.17
C GLU A 166 -21.64 -2.62 25.54
N THR A 167 -22.43 -3.36 26.33
CA THR A 167 -23.05 -2.88 27.58
C THR A 167 -22.18 -3.02 28.82
N GLU A 168 -20.96 -3.56 28.68
CA GLU A 168 -20.09 -3.92 29.81
C GLU A 168 -19.06 -2.84 30.16
N HIS A 169 -18.82 -1.86 29.29
CA HIS A 169 -17.78 -0.84 29.49
C HIS A 169 -18.13 0.52 28.87
N LEU A 170 -17.49 1.56 29.38
CA LEU A 170 -17.52 2.91 28.83
C LEU A 170 -16.48 3.07 27.72
N LYS A 171 -16.61 4.10 26.87
CA LYS A 171 -15.67 4.37 25.77
C LYS A 171 -14.20 4.41 26.25
N GLY A 172 -13.94 4.93 27.44
CA GLY A 172 -12.60 5.03 28.01
C GLY A 172 -11.94 3.68 28.33
N ASP A 173 -12.74 2.68 28.66
CA ASP A 173 -12.28 1.32 29.00
C ASP A 173 -12.47 0.35 27.82
N CYS A 174 -12.71 0.88 26.62
CA CYS A 174 -12.99 0.09 25.44
C CYS A 174 -11.71 -0.54 24.89
N GLN A 175 -11.56 -1.85 25.09
CA GLN A 175 -10.44 -2.62 24.56
C GLN A 175 -10.35 -2.53 23.03
N LYS A 176 -11.49 -2.45 22.31
CA LYS A 176 -11.50 -2.26 20.85
C LYS A 176 -10.94 -0.90 20.44
N LEU A 177 -11.27 0.17 21.17
CA LEU A 177 -10.71 1.50 20.91
C LEU A 177 -9.20 1.51 21.16
N SER A 178 -8.76 0.94 22.28
CA SER A 178 -7.34 0.86 22.61
C SER A 178 -6.54 0.09 21.57
N LEU A 179 -7.13 -0.98 21.00
CA LEU A 179 -6.50 -1.79 19.98
C LEU A 179 -6.42 -1.05 18.64
N ASP A 180 -7.51 -0.38 18.23
CA ASP A 180 -7.53 0.41 16.99
C ASP A 180 -6.55 1.59 17.05
N GLU A 181 -6.42 2.24 18.22
CA GLU A 181 -5.42 3.29 18.47
C GLU A 181 -3.99 2.73 18.40
N ALA A 182 -3.71 1.58 19.04
CA ALA A 182 -2.40 0.94 18.98
C ALA A 182 -2.03 0.49 17.55
N ILE A 183 -2.98 -0.06 16.78
CA ILE A 183 -2.78 -0.42 15.37
C ILE A 183 -2.44 0.81 14.54
N LYS A 184 -3.11 1.94 14.78
CA LYS A 184 -2.85 3.19 14.08
C LYS A 184 -1.47 3.76 14.43
N GLU A 185 -1.07 3.72 15.69
CA GLU A 185 0.26 4.16 16.11
C GLU A 185 1.38 3.29 15.54
N GLU A 186 1.21 1.97 15.51
CA GLU A 186 2.15 1.03 14.87
C GLU A 186 2.25 1.27 13.36
N GLN A 187 1.13 1.56 12.69
CA GLN A 187 1.14 1.92 11.26
C GLN A 187 1.88 3.24 11.02
N ASP A 188 1.62 4.27 11.82
CA ASP A 188 2.32 5.56 11.74
C ASP A 188 3.82 5.43 12.06
N ALA A 189 4.20 4.59 13.03
CA ALA A 189 5.59 4.30 13.36
C ALA A 189 6.30 3.55 12.22
N LEU A 190 5.64 2.58 11.60
CA LEU A 190 6.15 1.87 10.43
C LEU A 190 6.34 2.82 9.24
N GLU A 191 5.40 3.74 9.01
CA GLU A 191 5.52 4.77 7.98
C GLU A 191 6.69 5.73 8.23
N LYS A 192 6.92 6.12 9.50
CA LYS A 192 8.07 6.92 9.91
C LYS A 192 9.40 6.19 9.69
N LEU A 193 9.48 4.89 9.99
CA LEU A 193 10.68 4.08 9.74
C LEU A 193 10.98 3.94 8.24
N ILE A 194 9.94 3.81 7.41
CA ILE A 194 10.08 3.78 5.95
C ILE A 194 10.55 5.14 5.41
N ARG A 195 10.13 6.26 6.01
CA ARG A 195 10.59 7.62 5.63
C ARG A 195 11.96 8.00 6.21
N GLY A 196 12.36 7.45 7.35
CA GLY A 196 13.54 7.85 8.15
C GLY A 196 14.84 7.12 7.85
N GLY A 197 14.84 6.07 7.01
CA GLY A 197 16.05 5.35 6.61
C GLY A 197 16.91 6.12 5.61
N LYS A 198 17.60 7.17 6.09
CA LYS A 198 18.75 7.81 5.44
C LYS A 198 20.01 6.97 5.64
#